data_AF-A0A9D9L1G4-F1
#
_entry.id   AF-A0A9D9L1G4-F1
#
_cell.length_a   1.000
_cell.length_b   1.000
_cell.length_c   1.000
_cell.angle_alpha   90.00
_cell.angle_beta   90.00
_cell.angle_gamma   90.00
#
_symmetry.space_group_name_H-M   'P 1'
#
loop_
_entity.id
_entity.type
_entity.pdbx_description
1 polymer ?
#
loop_
_entity_poly.entity_id
_entity_poly.type
_entity_poly.pdbx_seq_one_letter_code
_entity_poly.pdbx_strand_id
1 'polypeptide(L)'
;MNLSRTILDGIVLSILFNAVVGLFFFVVPQAYAMMFPKGIKEAAKPYVTRKELRVMHLVLYPMYLLMFLYMAVSAHFADVSGFRNLFWTGYIEMMFVSVSDFILLDVLGRIYVMDKGLIKGAEGHPDWKWSGWRKLAVPEHGILWTFLFCPLTGLIVAGIGALLR
;
A
#
# COMPACT_ATOMS: atom_id res chain seq x y z
N MET A 1 -20.85 -3.64 13.09
CA MET A 1 -20.05 -3.16 11.94
C MET A 1 -21.02 -2.71 10.86
N ASN A 2 -20.72 -1.65 10.12
CA ASN A 2 -21.50 -1.23 8.96
C ASN A 2 -20.82 -1.75 7.69
N LEU A 3 -21.27 -2.89 7.17
CA LEU A 3 -20.60 -3.58 6.07
C LEU A 3 -20.64 -2.78 4.76
N SER A 4 -21.77 -2.13 4.45
CA SER A 4 -21.90 -1.30 3.25
C SER A 4 -20.90 -0.14 3.27
N ARG A 5 -20.79 0.56 4.41
CA ARG A 5 -19.80 1.62 4.60
C ARG A 5 -18.37 1.08 4.47
N THR A 6 -18.07 -0.02 5.14
CA THR A 6 -16.72 -0.64 5.15
C THR A 6 -16.27 -1.03 3.73
N ILE A 7 -17.16 -1.59 2.91
CA ILE A 7 -16.86 -1.94 1.51
C ILE A 7 -16.63 -0.68 0.68
N LEU A 8 -17.49 0.33 0.82
CA LEU A 8 -17.37 1.59 0.06
C LEU A 8 -16.05 2.30 0.39
N ASP A 9 -15.73 2.41 1.68
CA ASP A 9 -14.50 3.03 2.15
C ASP A 9 -13.27 2.24 1.70
N GLY A 10 -13.32 0.90 1.74
CA GLY A 10 -12.27 0.05 1.17
C GLY A 10 -12.01 0.35 -0.32
N ILE A 11 -13.06 0.47 -1.13
CA ILE A 11 -12.94 0.82 -2.57
C ILE A 11 -12.34 2.22 -2.74
N VAL A 12 -12.82 3.22 -1.98
CA VAL A 12 -12.33 4.59 -2.05
C VAL A 12 -10.84 4.64 -1.69
N LEU A 13 -10.46 3.98 -0.59
CA LEU A 13 -9.07 3.92 -0.13
C LEU A 13 -8.17 3.17 -1.11
N SER A 14 -8.66 2.09 -1.74
CA SER A 14 -7.95 1.42 -2.84
C SER A 14 -7.65 2.39 -3.98
N ILE A 15 -8.64 3.17 -4.44
CA ILE A 15 -8.45 4.13 -5.55
C ILE A 15 -7.43 5.20 -5.15
N LEU A 16 -7.60 5.81 -3.96
CA LEU A 16 -6.73 6.90 -3.49
C LEU A 16 -5.30 6.42 -3.29
N PHE A 17 -5.11 5.29 -2.61
CA PHE A 17 -3.79 4.70 -2.37
C PHE A 17 -3.07 4.42 -3.69
N ASN A 18 -3.70 3.67 -4.60
CA ASN A 18 -3.08 3.28 -5.86
C ASN A 18 -2.78 4.50 -6.75
N ALA A 19 -3.66 5.50 -6.76
CA ALA A 19 -3.43 6.74 -7.50
C ALA A 19 -2.23 7.52 -6.95
N VAL A 20 -2.17 7.72 -5.63
CA VAL A 20 -1.06 8.45 -5.00
C VAL A 20 0.25 7.71 -5.20
N VAL A 21 0.31 6.42 -4.89
CA VAL A 21 1.53 5.61 -5.04
C VAL A 21 1.96 5.54 -6.51
N GLY A 22 1.04 5.28 -7.42
CA GLY A 22 1.32 5.22 -8.86
C GLY A 22 1.79 6.56 -9.44
N LEU A 23 1.18 7.69 -9.06
CA LEU A 23 1.62 9.01 -9.53
C LEU A 23 3.00 9.38 -8.98
N PHE A 24 3.24 9.17 -7.68
CA PHE A 24 4.53 9.52 -7.07
C PHE A 24 5.65 8.57 -7.45
N PHE A 25 5.33 7.34 -7.86
CA PHE A 25 6.27 6.46 -8.54
C PHE A 25 6.88 7.16 -9.77
N PHE A 26 6.10 7.88 -10.57
CA PHE A 26 6.65 8.61 -11.74
C PHE A 26 7.49 9.82 -11.38
N VAL A 27 7.34 10.38 -10.17
CA VAL A 27 8.12 11.53 -9.70
C VAL A 27 9.49 11.10 -9.18
N VAL A 28 9.56 9.99 -8.42
CA VAL A 28 10.79 9.47 -7.81
C VAL A 28 10.94 7.95 -8.03
N PRO A 29 10.96 7.46 -9.28
CA PRO A 29 10.87 6.02 -9.58
C PRO A 29 12.00 5.21 -8.94
N GLN A 30 13.19 5.79 -8.84
CA GLN A 30 14.35 5.15 -8.25
C GLN A 30 14.20 4.91 -6.74
N ALA A 31 13.52 5.80 -6.02
CA ALA A 31 13.23 5.56 -4.61
C ALA A 31 12.28 4.36 -4.43
N TYR A 32 11.24 4.28 -5.26
CA TYR A 32 10.28 3.16 -5.22
C TYR A 32 10.91 1.81 -5.61
N ALA A 33 11.97 1.81 -6.44
CA ALA A 33 12.73 0.60 -6.71
C ALA A 33 13.34 -0.03 -5.44
N MET A 34 13.45 0.72 -4.34
CA MET A 34 13.86 0.17 -3.04
C MET A 34 12.80 -0.71 -2.37
N MET A 35 11.58 -0.76 -2.90
CA MET A 35 10.50 -1.66 -2.46
C MET A 35 10.41 -2.92 -3.32
N PHE A 36 11.07 -2.95 -4.48
CA PHE A 36 11.00 -4.05 -5.45
C PHE A 36 11.82 -5.30 -5.04
N PRO A 37 11.72 -6.43 -5.79
CA PRO A 37 12.52 -7.62 -5.53
C PRO A 37 14.01 -7.34 -5.38
N LYS A 38 14.68 -8.17 -4.58
CA LYS A 38 16.07 -7.95 -4.15
C LYS A 38 17.03 -7.64 -5.31
N GLY A 39 16.95 -8.35 -6.43
CA GLY A 39 17.85 -8.10 -7.57
C GLY A 39 17.61 -6.73 -8.22
N ILE A 40 16.36 -6.35 -8.45
CA ILE A 40 16.02 -5.01 -8.97
C ILE A 40 16.46 -3.91 -8.01
N LYS A 41 16.20 -4.11 -6.71
CA LYS A 41 16.61 -3.19 -5.64
C LYS A 41 18.12 -2.97 -5.63
N GLU A 42 18.89 -4.04 -5.70
CA GLU A 42 20.35 -3.97 -5.71
C GLU A 42 20.88 -3.30 -6.99
N ALA A 43 20.29 -3.61 -8.14
CA ALA A 43 20.68 -3.04 -9.43
C ALA A 43 20.34 -1.54 -9.55
N ALA A 44 19.21 -1.11 -8.97
CA ALA A 44 18.79 0.29 -8.97
C ALA A 44 19.52 1.14 -7.91
N LYS A 45 20.00 0.54 -6.82
CA LYS A 45 20.59 1.21 -5.66
C LYS A 45 21.64 2.29 -5.97
N PRO A 46 22.59 2.10 -6.94
CA PRO A 46 23.57 3.13 -7.28
C PRO A 46 22.96 4.43 -7.81
N TYR A 47 21.73 4.36 -8.32
CA TYR A 47 21.02 5.48 -8.94
C TYR A 47 20.03 6.15 -7.99
N VAL A 48 19.91 5.68 -6.74
CA VAL A 48 18.97 6.21 -5.75
C VAL A 48 19.64 7.30 -4.92
N THR A 49 19.02 8.47 -4.88
CA THR A 49 19.50 9.57 -4.02
C THR A 49 18.76 9.62 -2.68
N ARG A 50 19.44 10.14 -1.65
CA ARG A 50 18.82 10.38 -0.34
C ARG A 50 17.64 11.37 -0.42
N LYS A 51 17.67 12.30 -1.38
CA LYS A 51 16.59 13.27 -1.59
C LYS A 51 15.33 12.57 -2.09
N GLU A 52 15.44 11.69 -3.07
CA GLU A 52 14.30 10.92 -3.59
C GLU A 52 13.69 10.02 -2.53
N LEU A 53 14.52 9.34 -1.72
CA LEU A 53 14.02 8.54 -0.58
C LEU A 53 13.24 9.39 0.42
N ARG A 54 13.72 10.60 0.72
CA ARG A 54 13.01 11.52 1.61
C ARG A 54 11.67 11.94 1.03
N VAL A 55 11.61 12.24 -0.27
CA VAL A 55 10.35 12.58 -0.95
C VAL A 55 9.37 11.40 -0.87
N MET A 56 9.82 10.18 -1.18
CA MET A 56 8.98 8.98 -1.09
C MET A 56 8.41 8.79 0.33
N HIS A 57 9.23 8.89 1.38
CA HIS A 57 8.76 8.77 2.76
C HIS A 57 7.80 9.89 3.17
N LEU A 58 8.04 11.13 2.73
CA LEU A 58 7.15 12.27 2.97
C LEU A 58 5.80 12.13 2.26
N VAL A 59 5.69 11.26 1.26
CA VAL A 59 4.41 10.92 0.62
C VAL A 59 3.75 9.75 1.35
N LEU A 60 4.49 8.65 1.54
CA LEU A 60 3.93 7.40 2.06
C LEU A 60 3.48 7.51 3.53
N TYR A 61 4.30 8.11 4.41
CA TYR A 61 3.94 8.16 5.84
C TYR A 61 2.71 9.01 6.12
N PRO A 62 2.58 10.24 5.59
CA PRO A 62 1.36 11.02 5.78
C PRO A 62 0.15 10.37 5.11
N MET A 63 0.32 9.71 3.96
CA MET A 63 -0.77 8.98 3.31
C MET A 63 -1.34 7.89 4.22
N TYR A 64 -0.51 7.01 4.80
CA TYR A 64 -1.00 5.98 5.72
C TYR A 64 -1.67 6.58 6.96
N LEU A 65 -1.10 7.64 7.55
CA LEU A 65 -1.71 8.32 8.68
C LEU A 65 -3.10 8.86 8.34
N LEU A 66 -3.23 9.54 7.20
CA LEU A 66 -4.51 10.09 6.74
C LEU A 66 -5.53 8.99 6.44
N MET A 67 -5.08 7.85 5.89
CA MET A 67 -5.95 6.70 5.66
C MET A 67 -6.50 6.15 6.98
N PHE A 68 -5.65 5.94 8.00
CA PHE A 68 -6.11 5.46 9.32
C PHE A 68 -7.09 6.42 9.99
N LEU A 69 -6.84 7.72 9.88
CA LEU A 69 -7.76 8.75 10.37
C LEU A 69 -9.08 8.73 9.61
N TYR A 70 -9.04 8.62 8.28
CA TYR A 70 -10.23 8.50 7.44
C TYR A 70 -11.08 7.29 7.85
N MET A 71 -10.48 6.11 7.96
CA MET A 71 -11.16 4.86 8.35
C MET A 71 -11.89 5.04 9.70
N ALA A 72 -11.20 5.58 10.71
CA ALA A 72 -11.79 5.77 12.03
C ALA A 72 -12.90 6.83 12.06
N VAL A 73 -12.70 7.96 11.37
CA VAL A 73 -13.70 9.04 11.29
C VAL A 73 -14.92 8.61 10.49
N SER A 74 -14.74 7.91 9.36
CA SER A 74 -15.83 7.37 8.56
C SER A 74 -16.65 6.34 9.34
N ALA A 75 -15.97 5.45 10.07
CA ALA A 75 -16.62 4.50 10.97
C ALA A 75 -17.45 5.19 12.06
N HIS A 76 -16.93 6.28 12.65
CA HIS A 76 -17.66 7.10 13.61
C HIS A 76 -18.93 7.72 13.00
N PHE A 77 -18.84 8.35 11.83
CA PHE A 77 -20.00 8.92 11.13
C PHE A 77 -21.02 7.87 10.66
N ALA A 78 -20.62 6.60 10.56
CA ALA A 78 -21.50 5.49 10.23
C ALA A 78 -22.03 4.75 11.47
N ASP A 79 -21.94 5.37 12.65
CA ASP A 79 -22.37 4.84 13.95
C ASP A 79 -21.74 3.47 14.30
N VAL A 80 -20.55 3.18 13.76
CA VAL A 80 -19.83 1.93 14.06
C VAL A 80 -19.21 2.03 15.44
N SER A 81 -19.77 1.26 16.37
CA SER A 81 -19.30 1.21 17.75
C SER A 81 -18.89 -0.19 18.22
N GLY A 82 -18.20 -0.26 19.35
CA GLY A 82 -17.52 -1.44 19.90
C GLY A 82 -16.14 -1.75 19.28
N PHE A 83 -15.17 -2.14 20.12
CA PHE A 83 -13.80 -2.45 19.71
C PHE A 83 -13.75 -3.48 18.58
N ARG A 84 -14.47 -4.59 18.72
CA ARG A 84 -14.52 -5.67 17.71
C ARG A 84 -14.99 -5.18 16.34
N ASN A 85 -16.01 -4.31 16.31
CA ASN A 85 -16.55 -3.81 15.05
C ASN A 85 -15.57 -2.87 14.36
N LEU A 86 -14.97 -1.94 15.12
CA LEU A 86 -13.96 -1.02 14.59
C LEU A 86 -12.71 -1.76 14.10
N PHE A 87 -12.28 -2.80 14.82
CA PHE A 87 -11.17 -3.65 14.42
C PHE A 87 -11.42 -4.29 13.05
N TRP A 88 -12.59 -4.91 12.87
CA TRP A 88 -12.93 -5.56 11.60
C TRP A 88 -13.14 -4.55 10.47
N THR A 89 -13.67 -3.35 10.74
CA THR A 89 -13.76 -2.28 9.76
C THR A 89 -12.37 -1.92 9.21
N GLY A 90 -11.43 -1.54 10.08
CA GLY A 90 -10.07 -1.17 9.65
C GLY A 90 -9.31 -2.33 9.00
N TYR A 91 -9.48 -3.56 9.51
CA TYR A 91 -8.89 -4.75 8.91
C TYR A 91 -9.37 -4.94 7.47
N ILE A 92 -10.69 -4.91 7.25
CA ILE A 92 -11.29 -5.17 5.93
C ILE A 92 -10.91 -4.05 4.97
N GLU A 93 -10.98 -2.79 5.37
CA GLU A 93 -10.61 -1.65 4.52
C GLU A 93 -9.14 -1.73 4.09
N MET A 94 -8.22 -2.11 4.99
CA MET A 94 -6.81 -2.31 4.62
C MET A 94 -6.61 -3.55 3.72
N MET A 95 -7.42 -4.60 3.88
CA MET A 95 -7.39 -5.75 2.96
C MET A 95 -7.76 -5.34 1.53
N PHE A 96 -8.74 -4.44 1.36
CA PHE A 96 -9.07 -3.88 0.04
C PHE A 96 -7.86 -3.16 -0.56
N VAL A 97 -7.20 -2.31 0.22
CA VAL A 97 -5.99 -1.60 -0.21
C VAL A 97 -4.91 -2.60 -0.64
N SER A 98 -4.55 -3.56 0.21
CA SER A 98 -3.53 -4.57 -0.07
C SER A 98 -3.83 -5.38 -1.34
N VAL A 99 -5.05 -5.88 -1.50
CA VAL A 99 -5.43 -6.66 -2.69
C VAL A 99 -5.41 -5.81 -3.94
N SER A 100 -5.89 -4.57 -3.87
CA SER A 100 -5.87 -3.65 -5.00
C SER A 100 -4.45 -3.25 -5.41
N ASP A 101 -3.56 -3.02 -4.46
CA ASP A 101 -2.15 -2.71 -4.70
C ASP A 101 -1.44 -3.86 -5.43
N PHE A 102 -1.64 -5.08 -4.92
CA PHE A 102 -1.11 -6.30 -5.55
C PHE A 102 -1.54 -6.42 -7.02
N ILE A 103 -2.81 -6.12 -7.34
CA ILE A 103 -3.32 -6.24 -8.70
C ILE A 103 -2.85 -5.06 -9.57
N LEU A 104 -3.03 -3.83 -9.09
CA LEU A 104 -2.84 -2.63 -9.90
C LEU A 104 -1.38 -2.25 -10.02
N LEU A 105 -0.59 -2.27 -8.94
CA LEU A 105 0.80 -1.85 -8.97
C LEU A 105 1.76 -3.03 -9.19
N ASP A 106 1.65 -4.11 -8.40
CA ASP A 106 2.57 -5.25 -8.51
C ASP A 106 2.38 -6.12 -9.74
N VAL A 107 1.14 -6.24 -10.24
CA VAL A 107 0.84 -7.02 -11.44
C VAL A 107 0.82 -6.13 -12.68
N LEU A 108 -0.10 -5.17 -12.77
CA LEU A 108 -0.26 -4.34 -13.96
C LEU A 108 0.82 -3.26 -14.07
N GLY A 109 1.07 -2.52 -12.98
CA GLY A 109 2.09 -1.46 -12.92
C GLY A 109 3.48 -1.99 -13.25
N ARG A 110 3.85 -3.15 -12.68
CA ARG A 110 5.10 -3.84 -13.02
C ARG A 110 5.28 -4.06 -14.52
N ILE A 111 4.25 -4.55 -15.23
CA ILE A 111 4.33 -4.81 -16.67
C ILE A 111 4.64 -3.50 -17.41
N TYR A 112 3.94 -2.42 -17.04
CA TYR A 112 4.16 -1.11 -17.63
C TYR A 112 5.56 -0.55 -17.35
N VAL A 113 6.02 -0.60 -16.09
CA VAL A 113 7.32 -0.08 -15.67
C VAL A 113 8.47 -0.83 -16.35
N MET A 114 8.34 -2.16 -16.44
CA MET A 114 9.29 -3.02 -17.15
C MET A 114 9.36 -2.65 -18.64
N ASP A 115 8.22 -2.53 -19.33
CA ASP A 115 8.15 -2.19 -20.76
C ASP A 115 8.79 -0.82 -21.07
N LYS A 116 8.57 0.15 -20.17
CA LYS A 116 9.10 1.51 -20.34
C LYS A 116 10.53 1.72 -19.83
N GLY A 117 11.13 0.72 -19.19
CA GLY A 117 12.51 0.81 -18.68
C GLY A 117 12.73 1.96 -17.71
N LEU A 118 11.77 2.25 -16.82
CA LEU A 118 11.77 3.46 -16.00
C LEU A 118 12.75 3.44 -14.82
N ILE A 119 13.30 2.27 -14.49
CA ILE A 119 14.23 2.08 -13.36
C ILE A 119 15.65 1.90 -13.91
N LYS A 120 16.50 2.92 -13.72
CA LYS A 120 17.90 2.83 -14.15
C LYS A 120 18.66 1.78 -13.34
N GLY A 121 19.47 0.99 -14.04
CA GLY A 121 20.23 -0.12 -13.49
C GLY A 121 19.49 -1.45 -13.50
N ALA A 122 18.15 -1.43 -13.61
CA ALA A 122 17.32 -2.62 -13.60
C ALA A 122 16.69 -2.92 -14.96
N GLU A 123 17.10 -2.25 -16.03
CA GLU A 123 16.59 -2.48 -17.38
C GLU A 123 16.83 -3.95 -17.80
N GLY A 124 15.76 -4.64 -18.20
CA GLY A 124 15.84 -6.05 -18.60
C GLY A 124 16.19 -7.04 -17.49
N HIS A 125 16.22 -6.62 -16.22
CA HIS A 125 16.56 -7.51 -15.10
C HIS A 125 15.58 -8.70 -15.00
N PRO A 126 16.05 -9.94 -14.78
CA PRO A 126 15.20 -11.13 -14.79
C PRO A 126 14.09 -11.13 -13.72
N ASP A 127 14.29 -10.43 -12.60
CA ASP A 127 13.28 -10.31 -11.54
C ASP A 127 12.03 -9.51 -11.95
N TRP A 128 12.04 -8.79 -13.07
CA TRP A 128 10.82 -8.21 -13.64
C TRP A 128 9.84 -9.27 -14.14
N LYS A 129 10.34 -10.47 -14.49
CA LYS A 129 9.50 -11.60 -14.87
C LYS A 129 8.68 -12.05 -13.67
N TRP A 130 7.46 -12.50 -13.93
CA TRP A 130 6.55 -12.96 -12.88
C TRP A 130 7.16 -14.03 -11.96
N SER A 131 7.99 -14.92 -12.51
CA SER A 131 8.68 -15.97 -11.75
C SER A 131 9.62 -15.43 -10.66
N GLY A 132 10.24 -14.26 -10.89
CA GLY A 132 11.04 -13.53 -9.91
C GLY A 132 10.16 -12.66 -9.02
N TRP A 133 9.32 -11.80 -9.62
CA TRP A 133 8.50 -10.83 -8.90
C TRP A 133 7.59 -11.45 -7.83
N ARG A 134 6.92 -12.56 -8.16
CA ARG A 134 5.98 -13.22 -7.24
C ARG A 134 6.62 -13.73 -5.94
N LYS A 135 7.95 -13.90 -5.93
CA LYS A 135 8.69 -14.33 -4.73
C LYS A 135 8.69 -13.25 -3.64
N LEU A 136 8.48 -11.99 -4.02
CA LEU A 136 8.26 -10.88 -3.09
C LEU A 136 6.77 -10.59 -2.94
N ALA A 137 6.09 -10.24 -4.03
CA ALA A 137 4.73 -9.69 -3.99
C ALA A 137 3.69 -10.64 -3.36
N VAL A 138 3.79 -11.96 -3.60
CA VAL A 138 2.81 -12.90 -3.03
C VAL A 138 2.99 -13.07 -1.51
N PRO A 139 4.19 -13.36 -0.97
CA PRO A 139 4.39 -13.36 0.48
C PRO A 139 4.10 -12.00 1.13
N GLU A 140 4.43 -10.90 0.46
CA GLU A 140 4.14 -9.55 0.94
C GLU A 140 2.64 -9.38 1.13
N HIS A 141 1.82 -9.51 0.09
CA HIS A 141 0.38 -9.25 0.20
C HIS A 141 -0.39 -10.38 0.89
N GLY A 142 -0.08 -11.63 0.56
CA GLY A 142 -0.78 -12.81 1.06
C GLY A 142 -0.41 -13.20 2.49
N ILE A 143 0.75 -12.76 3.01
CA ILE A 143 1.17 -13.06 4.38
C ILE A 143 1.40 -11.79 5.18
N LEU A 144 2.37 -10.97 4.80
CA LEU A 144 2.77 -9.81 5.61
C LEU A 144 1.64 -8.79 5.75
N TRP A 145 1.04 -8.36 4.65
CA TRP A 145 -0.09 -7.44 4.70
C TRP A 145 -1.30 -8.07 5.36
N THR A 146 -1.65 -9.31 4.99
CA THR A 146 -2.86 -9.98 5.48
C THR A 146 -2.80 -10.26 6.99
N PHE A 147 -1.67 -10.73 7.52
CA PHE A 147 -1.57 -11.17 8.92
C PHE A 147 -0.81 -10.22 9.84
N LEU A 148 -0.16 -9.18 9.32
CA LEU A 148 0.48 -8.13 10.15
C LEU A 148 -0.17 -6.77 9.93
N PHE A 149 -0.11 -6.20 8.73
CA PHE A 149 -0.55 -4.81 8.52
C PHE A 149 -2.07 -4.62 8.62
N CYS A 150 -2.87 -5.57 8.12
CA CYS A 150 -4.33 -5.47 8.23
C CYS A 150 -4.79 -5.58 9.70
N PRO A 151 -4.32 -6.55 10.52
CA PRO A 151 -4.60 -6.57 11.96
C PRO A 151 -4.12 -5.32 12.69
N LEU A 152 -2.90 -4.83 12.41
CA LEU A 152 -2.41 -3.59 13.00
C LEU A 152 -3.30 -2.40 12.64
N THR A 153 -3.76 -2.32 11.40
CA THR A 153 -4.70 -1.28 10.97
C THR A 153 -6.02 -1.38 11.75
N GLY A 154 -6.57 -2.59 11.89
CA GLY A 154 -7.75 -2.82 12.73
C GLY A 154 -7.54 -2.33 14.16
N LEU A 155 -6.38 -2.61 14.78
CA LEU A 155 -6.07 -2.13 16.13
C LEU A 155 -5.97 -0.60 16.20
N ILE A 156 -5.32 0.04 15.22
CA ILE A 156 -5.20 1.50 15.13
C ILE A 156 -6.59 2.14 15.00
N VAL A 157 -7.41 1.65 14.06
CA VAL A 157 -8.77 2.17 13.83
C VAL A 157 -9.65 1.96 15.06
N ALA A 158 -9.55 0.81 15.74
CA ALA A 158 -10.25 0.57 17.00
C ALA A 158 -9.78 1.51 18.12
N GLY A 159 -8.48 1.79 18.20
CA GLY A 159 -7.90 2.72 19.15
C GLY A 159 -8.37 4.16 18.92
N ILE A 160 -8.26 4.67 17.69
CA ILE A 160 -8.73 6.01 17.33
C ILE A 160 -10.25 6.12 17.53
N GLY A 161 -11.02 5.14 17.06
CA GLY A 161 -12.47 5.13 17.22
C GLY A 161 -12.96 5.00 18.66
N ALA A 162 -12.10 4.59 19.61
CA ALA A 162 -12.40 4.65 21.03
C ALA A 162 -12.20 6.07 21.62
N LEU A 163 -11.32 6.88 21.01
CA LEU A 163 -11.08 8.28 21.40
C LEU A 163 -12.10 9.26 20.82
N LEU A 164 -12.78 8.89 19.73
CA LEU A 164 -13.82 9.69 19.08
C LEU A 164 -15.21 9.55 19.73
N ARG A 165 -15.30 8.96 20.93
CA ARG A 165 -16.56 8.72 21.63
C ARG A 165 -16.68 9.55 22.89
#